data_AF-A0A1S2GX20-F1
#
_entry.id   AF-A0A1S2GX20-F1
#
_cell.length_a   1.000
_cell.length_b   1.000
_cell.length_c   1.000
_cell.angle_alpha   90.00
_cell.angle_beta   90.00
_cell.angle_gamma   90.00
#
_symmetry.space_group_name_H-M   'P 1'
#
loop_
_entity.id
_entity.type
_entity.pdbx_description
1 polymer ?
#
loop_
_entity_poly.entity_id
_entity_poly.type
_entity_poly.pdbx_seq_one_letter_code
_entity_poly.pdbx_strand_id
1 'polypeptide(L)'
;MTLSARNWAWDVGQRAARPSEGDAGDRVALKPGEKLVLLCIAEHENAEEGYAYPSYERIAQRTGLSVRSVQEHVKTLEFTGAFKIERRRRRDGQYYRHLYLLNVPDEYRSADPAWTGQQPY
;
A
#
# COMPACT_ATOMS: atom_id res chain seq x y z
N MET A 1 11.02 5.56 -15.53
CA MET A 1 10.74 5.82 -14.10
C MET A 1 9.70 4.82 -13.65
N THR A 2 10.11 3.72 -13.01
CA THR A 2 9.21 2.69 -12.49
C THR A 2 8.47 3.26 -11.27
N LEU A 3 7.35 3.94 -11.50
CA LEU A 3 6.38 4.21 -10.44
C LEU A 3 5.80 2.85 -10.03
N SER A 4 5.94 2.47 -8.76
CA SER A 4 5.04 1.51 -8.13
C SER A 4 5.19 1.47 -6.61
N ALA A 5 4.17 1.97 -5.90
CA ALA A 5 3.61 1.29 -4.72
C ALA A 5 2.20 0.84 -5.15
N ARG A 6 2.22 -0.18 -6.01
CA ARG A 6 1.20 -0.61 -6.99
C ARG A 6 0.29 0.52 -7.48
N ASN A 7 1.03 1.42 -8.14
CA ASN A 7 0.75 2.77 -8.64
C ASN A 7 -0.18 3.62 -7.79
N TRP A 8 0.32 3.76 -6.57
CA TRP A 8 -0.17 4.50 -5.41
C TRP A 8 -1.56 4.02 -5.03
N ALA A 9 -1.60 2.69 -4.85
CA ALA A 9 -2.79 1.90 -4.59
C ALA A 9 -3.97 2.31 -5.49
N TRP A 10 -3.61 2.26 -6.76
CA TRP A 10 -4.34 2.69 -7.93
C TRP A 10 -4.86 4.15 -7.94
N ASP A 11 -4.01 5.07 -7.52
CA ASP A 11 -4.27 6.52 -7.40
C ASP A 11 -5.34 6.85 -6.35
N VAL A 12 -5.09 6.32 -5.14
CA VAL A 12 -5.92 6.42 -3.94
C VAL A 12 -7.40 6.17 -4.25
N GLY A 13 -7.64 5.00 -4.86
CA GLY A 13 -8.95 4.46 -5.19
C GLY A 13 -9.73 5.12 -6.33
N GLN A 14 -9.16 6.12 -7.04
CA GLN A 14 -9.78 6.96 -8.08
C GLN A 14 -10.78 8.06 -7.61
N ARG A 15 -10.41 8.80 -6.53
CA ARG A 15 -11.04 10.05 -6.01
C ARG A 15 -12.43 9.95 -5.32
N ALA A 16 -12.87 8.86 -4.66
CA ALA A 16 -14.19 8.83 -3.96
C ALA A 16 -15.44 9.30 -4.79
N ALA A 17 -15.35 9.38 -6.15
CA ALA A 17 -16.32 9.89 -7.14
C ALA A 17 -16.46 11.45 -7.31
N ARG A 18 -15.50 12.09 -8.02
CA ARG A 18 -15.34 13.51 -8.52
C ARG A 18 -16.58 14.48 -8.50
N PRO A 19 -16.44 15.83 -8.27
CA PRO A 19 -15.64 16.70 -9.16
C PRO A 19 -14.86 17.85 -8.51
N SER A 20 -13.69 18.11 -9.09
CA SER A 20 -13.26 19.47 -9.43
C SER A 20 -12.39 19.37 -10.68
N GLU A 21 -12.88 19.95 -11.76
CA GLU A 21 -12.12 20.23 -12.98
C GLU A 21 -11.14 21.38 -12.68
N GLY A 22 -9.92 21.22 -13.17
CA GLY A 22 -8.89 22.25 -13.10
C GLY A 22 -7.86 22.02 -12.01
N ASP A 23 -7.00 21.01 -12.21
CA ASP A 23 -5.56 21.20 -11.99
C ASP A 23 -4.78 20.04 -12.65
N ALA A 24 -4.46 20.23 -13.93
CA ALA A 24 -3.65 19.29 -14.69
C ALA A 24 -2.17 19.59 -14.38
N GLY A 25 -1.70 19.24 -13.18
CA GLY A 25 -0.39 19.76 -12.77
C GLY A 25 0.28 19.24 -11.52
N ASP A 26 -0.21 18.26 -10.76
CA ASP A 26 0.69 17.51 -9.87
C ASP A 26 0.13 16.13 -9.45
N ARG A 27 1.00 15.13 -9.44
CA ARG A 27 0.68 13.72 -9.19
C ARG A 27 0.48 13.49 -7.69
N VAL A 28 -0.75 13.26 -7.23
CA VAL A 28 -1.16 12.86 -5.84
C VAL A 28 -0.24 13.35 -4.72
N ALA A 29 -0.69 14.37 -3.97
CA ALA A 29 0.00 14.86 -2.78
C ALA A 29 -0.19 13.95 -1.55
N LEU A 30 0.06 12.64 -1.69
CA LEU A 30 0.35 11.79 -0.51
C LEU A 30 1.58 12.38 0.16
N LYS A 31 1.54 12.50 1.48
CA LYS A 31 2.70 12.97 2.24
C LYS A 31 3.86 12.00 2.02
N PRO A 32 5.11 12.47 2.11
CA PRO A 32 6.29 11.61 1.97
C PRO A 32 6.22 10.37 2.88
N GLY A 33 5.76 10.55 4.13
CA GLY A 33 5.58 9.43 5.08
C GLY A 33 4.54 8.40 4.63
N GLU A 34 3.43 8.85 4.04
CA GLU A 34 2.38 7.96 3.52
C GLU A 34 2.89 7.16 2.32
N LYS A 35 3.64 7.82 1.42
CA LYS A 35 4.29 7.15 0.29
C LYS A 35 5.25 6.05 0.76
N LEU A 36 6.08 6.34 1.78
CA LEU A 36 7.01 5.36 2.35
C LEU A 36 6.29 4.16 2.99
N VAL A 37 5.23 4.41 3.74
CA VAL A 37 4.43 3.34 4.34
C VAL A 37 3.79 2.47 3.27
N LEU A 38 3.19 3.08 2.24
CA LEU A 38 2.55 2.35 1.15
C LEU A 38 3.55 1.52 0.34
N LEU A 39 4.72 2.08 0.03
CA LEU A 39 5.83 1.35 -0.59
C LEU A 39 6.22 0.14 0.23
N CYS A 40 6.41 0.32 1.54
CA CYS A 40 6.77 -0.77 2.44
C CYS A 40 5.71 -1.88 2.44
N ILE A 41 4.42 -1.54 2.47
CA ILE A 41 3.34 -2.53 2.43
C ILE A 41 3.33 -3.27 1.10
N ALA A 42 3.45 -2.55 -0.02
CA ALA A 42 3.49 -3.15 -1.36
C ALA A 42 4.66 -4.13 -1.52
N GLU A 43 5.83 -3.80 -1.01
CA GLU A 43 6.97 -4.71 -1.04
C GLU A 43 6.75 -6.00 -0.24
N HIS A 44 5.90 -5.96 0.79
CA HIS A 44 5.56 -7.11 1.62
C HIS A 44 4.30 -7.86 1.14
N GLU A 45 3.68 -7.45 0.03
CA GLU A 45 2.56 -8.19 -0.56
C GLU A 45 3.07 -9.51 -1.14
N ASN A 46 2.47 -10.61 -0.69
CA ASN A 46 2.80 -11.93 -1.18
C ASN A 46 2.06 -12.20 -2.51
N ALA A 47 2.80 -12.63 -3.54
CA ALA A 47 2.25 -12.90 -4.86
C ALA A 47 1.32 -14.12 -4.93
N GLU A 48 1.55 -15.13 -4.10
CA GLU A 48 0.72 -16.34 -4.03
C GLU A 48 -0.54 -16.10 -3.22
N GLU A 49 -0.44 -15.29 -2.15
CA GLU A 49 -1.56 -15.07 -1.22
C GLU A 49 -2.38 -13.79 -1.51
N GLY A 50 -1.81 -12.82 -2.22
CA GLY A 50 -2.45 -11.56 -2.59
C GLY A 50 -2.62 -10.56 -1.43
N TYR A 51 -1.89 -10.72 -0.33
CA TYR A 51 -1.94 -9.83 0.84
C TYR A 51 -0.57 -9.60 1.47
N ALA A 52 -0.43 -8.48 2.17
CA ALA A 52 0.74 -8.15 2.97
C ALA A 52 0.43 -8.25 4.47
N TYR A 53 1.41 -8.65 5.28
CA TYR A 53 1.24 -8.76 6.75
C TYR A 53 2.40 -8.16 7.58
N PRO A 54 3.02 -7.02 7.20
CA PRO A 54 4.04 -6.39 8.04
C PRO A 54 3.42 -5.83 9.34
N SER A 55 4.13 -5.94 10.46
CA SER A 55 3.72 -5.25 11.70
C SER A 55 4.05 -3.76 11.63
N TYR A 56 3.42 -2.93 12.48
CA TYR A 56 3.75 -1.51 12.55
C TYR A 56 5.21 -1.25 12.91
N GLU A 57 5.80 -2.09 13.75
CA GLU A 57 7.22 -2.02 14.11
C GLU A 57 8.11 -2.32 12.91
N ARG A 58 7.73 -3.29 12.08
CA ARG A 58 8.48 -3.61 10.84
C ARG A 58 8.40 -2.47 9.83
N ILE A 59 7.22 -1.88 9.66
CA ILE A 59 7.05 -0.71 8.77
C ILE A 59 7.89 0.46 9.30
N ALA A 60 7.83 0.74 10.61
CA ALA A 60 8.62 1.80 11.24
C ALA A 60 10.12 1.59 11.01
N GLN A 61 10.61 0.37 11.23
CA GLN A 61 12.01 0.00 11.01
C GLN A 61 12.44 0.20 9.54
N ARG A 62 11.61 -0.20 8.58
CA ARG A 62 11.90 -0.10 7.13
C ARG A 62 11.83 1.33 6.60
N THR A 63 10.96 2.16 7.19
CA THR A 63 10.69 3.53 6.71
C THR A 63 11.43 4.62 7.49
N GLY A 64 12.02 4.28 8.64
CA GLY A 64 12.63 5.25 9.56
C GLY A 64 11.61 6.13 10.32
N LEU A 65 10.31 5.84 10.18
CA LEU A 65 9.24 6.56 10.87
C LEU A 65 9.04 6.04 12.29
N SER A 66 8.48 6.86 13.17
CA SER A 66 8.01 6.38 14.47
C SER A 66 6.81 5.44 14.29
N VAL A 67 6.63 4.47 15.20
CA VAL A 67 5.46 3.58 15.20
C VAL A 67 4.14 4.38 15.24
N ARG A 68 4.11 5.49 15.98
CA ARG A 68 2.96 6.39 16.03
C ARG A 68 2.68 6.99 14.65
N SER A 69 3.70 7.51 13.98
CA SER A 69 3.57 8.06 12.63
C SER A 69 3.11 6.98 11.64
N VAL A 70 3.61 5.75 11.75
CA VAL A 70 3.14 4.63 10.93
C VAL A 70 1.64 4.39 11.14
N GLN A 71 1.16 4.33 12.39
CA GLN A 71 -0.26 4.14 12.69
C GLN A 71 -1.13 5.26 12.08
N GLU A 72 -0.68 6.52 12.22
CA GLU A 72 -1.37 7.67 11.66
C GLU A 72 -1.45 7.59 10.12
N HIS A 73 -0.34 7.30 9.45
CA HIS A 73 -0.30 7.15 8.00
C HIS A 73 -1.10 5.94 7.50
N VAL A 74 -1.05 4.80 8.21
CA VAL A 74 -1.83 3.61 7.88
C VAL A 74 -3.32 3.91 7.94
N LYS A 75 -3.77 4.61 8.99
CA LYS A 75 -5.17 5.03 9.12
C LYS A 75 -5.61 5.95 7.99
N THR A 76 -4.77 6.93 7.62
CA THR A 76 -5.04 7.81 6.48
C THR A 76 -5.13 7.02 5.19
N LEU A 77 -4.17 6.13 4.93
CA LEU A 77 -4.12 5.34 3.70
C LEU A 77 -5.32 4.40 3.57
N GLU A 78 -5.72 3.74 4.64
CA GLU A 78 -6.95 2.92 4.68
C GLU A 78 -8.19 3.79 4.41
N PHE A 79 -8.31 4.95 5.07
CA PHE A 79 -9.42 5.88 4.86
C PHE A 79 -9.50 6.37 3.41
N THR A 80 -8.36 6.62 2.78
CA THR A 80 -8.27 7.04 1.37
C THR A 80 -8.50 5.89 0.37
N GLY A 81 -8.72 4.66 0.85
CA GLY A 81 -9.00 3.51 0.00
C GLY A 81 -7.78 2.89 -0.68
N ALA A 82 -6.57 3.19 -0.19
CA ALA A 82 -5.34 2.59 -0.71
C ALA A 82 -5.28 1.07 -0.41
N PHE A 83 -5.79 0.65 0.73
CA PHE A 83 -5.90 -0.75 1.10
C PHE A 83 -6.99 -0.94 2.15
N LYS A 84 -7.31 -2.19 2.44
CA LYS A 84 -8.15 -2.58 3.57
C LYS A 84 -7.36 -3.42 4.56
N ILE A 85 -7.62 -3.23 5.86
CA ILE A 85 -7.03 -4.06 6.91
C ILE A 85 -8.05 -5.10 7.36
N GLU A 86 -7.72 -6.38 7.20
CA GLU A 86 -8.53 -7.48 7.69
C GLU A 86 -7.90 -8.19 8.90
N ARG A 87 -8.76 -8.78 9.74
CA ARG A 87 -8.36 -9.64 10.85
C ARG A 87 -8.72 -11.08 10.51
N ARG A 88 -7.78 -11.82 9.92
CA ARG A 88 -7.96 -13.25 9.61
C ARG A 88 -7.33 -14.14 10.66
N ARG A 89 -7.94 -15.32 10.86
CA ARG A 89 -7.37 -16.38 11.70
C ARG A 89 -6.35 -17.18 10.89
N ARG A 90 -5.16 -17.36 11.45
CA ARG A 90 -4.11 -18.27 10.97
C ARG A 90 -4.57 -19.71 11.11
N ARG A 91 -3.93 -20.59 10.33
CA ARG A 91 -4.11 -22.05 10.40
C ARG A 91 -3.88 -22.58 11.83
N ASP A 92 -2.96 -21.97 12.57
CA ASP A 92 -2.60 -22.32 13.95
C ASP A 92 -3.53 -21.72 15.01
N GLY A 93 -4.69 -21.19 14.62
CA GLY A 93 -5.69 -20.65 15.52
C GLY A 93 -5.43 -19.22 16.04
N GLN A 94 -4.21 -18.69 15.87
CA GLN A 94 -3.85 -17.30 16.19
C GLN A 94 -4.37 -16.32 15.13
N TYR A 95 -4.64 -15.06 15.48
CA TYR A 95 -5.04 -14.05 14.49
C TYR A 95 -3.82 -13.38 13.85
N TYR A 96 -3.88 -13.08 12.55
CA TYR A 96 -3.00 -12.06 11.98
C TYR A 96 -3.32 -10.72 12.63
N ARG A 97 -2.28 -9.97 13.03
CA ARG A 97 -2.46 -8.65 13.66
C ARG A 97 -2.99 -7.64 12.63
N HIS A 98 -2.41 -7.62 11.44
CA HIS A 98 -2.80 -6.77 10.32
C HIS A 98 -2.59 -7.52 9.01
N LEU A 99 -3.66 -7.72 8.24
CA LEU A 99 -3.59 -8.16 6.85
C LEU A 99 -4.00 -7.00 5.95
N TYR A 100 -3.06 -6.54 5.13
CA TYR A 100 -3.28 -5.45 4.20
C TYR A 100 -3.60 -6.03 2.82
N LEU A 101 -4.78 -5.69 2.32
CA LEU A 101 -5.24 -6.02 0.98
C LEU A 101 -5.16 -4.76 0.13
N LEU A 102 -4.18 -4.72 -0.77
CA LEU A 102 -4.00 -3.58 -1.68
C LEU A 102 -5.14 -3.55 -2.69
N ASN A 103 -5.76 -2.37 -2.82
CA ASN A 103 -6.89 -2.18 -3.72
C ASN A 103 -6.40 -1.93 -5.15
N VAL A 104 -5.87 -2.96 -5.77
CA VAL A 104 -5.23 -2.89 -7.07
C VAL A 104 -5.81 -4.00 -7.97
N PRO A 105 -6.26 -3.70 -9.19
CA PRO A 105 -6.61 -4.71 -10.19
C PRO A 105 -5.42 -5.57 -10.62
N ASP A 106 -5.67 -6.84 -10.97
CA ASP A 106 -4.62 -7.79 -11.37
C ASP A 106 -3.82 -7.32 -12.59
N GLU A 107 -4.43 -6.57 -13.50
CA GLU A 107 -3.76 -5.95 -14.65
C GLU A 107 -2.57 -5.07 -14.22
N TYR A 108 -2.72 -4.32 -13.12
CA TYR A 108 -1.65 -3.48 -12.58
C TYR A 108 -0.61 -4.26 -11.80
N ARG A 109 -0.98 -5.43 -11.27
CA ARG A 109 -0.01 -6.37 -10.70
C ARG A 109 0.85 -6.98 -11.80
N SER A 110 0.26 -7.45 -12.89
CA SER A 110 0.96 -8.05 -14.02
C SER A 110 1.84 -7.05 -14.78
N ALA A 111 1.45 -5.78 -14.81
CA ALA A 111 2.23 -4.71 -15.42
C ALA A 111 3.37 -4.19 -14.54
N ASP A 112 3.41 -4.53 -13.25
CA ASP A 112 4.45 -4.05 -12.33
C ASP A 112 5.71 -4.94 -12.40
N PRO A 113 6.86 -4.41 -12.88
CA PRO A 113 8.12 -5.15 -12.91
C PRO A 113 8.59 -5.57 -11.50
N ALA A 114 8.23 -4.80 -10.46
CA ALA A 114 8.55 -5.13 -9.06
C ALA A 114 7.71 -6.29 -8.52
N TRP A 115 6.58 -6.61 -9.15
CA TRP A 115 5.74 -7.76 -8.81
C TRP A 115 6.11 -9.02 -9.60
N THR A 116 6.47 -8.87 -10.87
CA THR A 116 6.79 -9.98 -11.78
C THR A 116 8.19 -10.56 -11.60
N GLY A 117 8.97 -10.05 -10.64
CA GLY A 117 10.32 -10.54 -10.32
C GLY A 117 11.38 -10.16 -11.37
N GLN A 118 11.02 -9.35 -12.37
CA GLN A 118 11.96 -8.78 -13.33
C GLN A 118 12.45 -7.41 -12.82
N GLN A 119 13.27 -7.41 -11.77
CA GLN A 119 14.05 -6.22 -11.43
C GLN A 119 15.34 -6.22 -12.26
N PRO A 120 15.51 -5.30 -13.24
CA PRO A 120 16.83 -5.07 -13.82
C PRO A 120 17.75 -4.49 -12.74
N TYR A 121 18.92 -5.10 -12.58
CA TYR A 121 20.04 -4.60 -11.77
C TYR A 121 20.59 -3.28 -12.32
#